data_AF-A0A9P0BES8-F1
#
_entry.id   AF-A0A9P0BES8-F1
#
_cell.length_a   1.000
_cell.length_b   1.000
_cell.length_c   1.000
_cell.angle_alpha   90.00
_cell.angle_beta   90.00
_cell.angle_gamma   90.00
#
_symmetry.space_group_name_H-M   'P 1'
#
loop_
_entity.id
_entity.type
_entity.pdbx_description
1 polymer ?
#
loop_
_entity_poly.entity_id
_entity_poly.type
_entity_poly.pdbx_seq_one_letter_code
_entity_poly.pdbx_strand_id
1 'polypeptide(L)'
;MQLQVEVIHQKPLYNYVLDYIKSKNFEVVLSKYHEKSNTIRCGDPHILIEHYKEKLRKIEKQLAKARKNKAQEQTKIMAEYASFEVKETALRKNFFRFNKFIKENGEKRERGAIKMKEEKEAIKKWEEKTNHLKGLLDKLESIKNVIDDAIRKHKIYENFFMKCCGDIFKQPGEIVERYELLLETRHTLLERQNNILMTLENFKTDLMRETEAAKLVILGLNTRIFNLQERYENSRYKSTVNENIIVDIYGVAGEKLEEITETKLTVNEMFMSINKTDEIVR
;
A
#
# COMPACT_ATOMS: atom_id res chain seq x y z
N MET A 1 -10.80 -65.27 -109.86
CA MET A 1 -10.23 -66.59 -109.46
C MET A 1 -10.87 -66.95 -108.13
N GLN A 2 -11.50 -68.08 -107.88
CA GLN A 2 -11.79 -69.30 -108.64
C GLN A 2 -13.16 -69.78 -108.15
N LEU A 3 -13.97 -70.29 -109.07
CA LEU A 3 -15.15 -71.09 -108.79
C LEU A 3 -14.72 -72.41 -108.13
N GLN A 4 -15.38 -72.81 -107.06
CA GLN A 4 -15.59 -74.24 -106.77
C GLN A 4 -17.10 -74.49 -106.73
N VAL A 5 -17.50 -75.31 -107.68
CA VAL A 5 -18.85 -75.88 -107.84
C VAL A 5 -18.92 -77.08 -106.91
N GLU A 6 -19.78 -77.01 -105.88
CA GLU A 6 -20.18 -78.22 -105.14
C GLU A 6 -21.48 -78.77 -105.73
N VAL A 7 -21.39 -80.02 -106.15
CA VAL A 7 -22.47 -80.82 -106.73
C VAL A 7 -23.48 -81.20 -105.65
N ILE A 8 -24.74 -80.83 -105.88
CA ILE A 8 -25.88 -81.04 -105.00
C ILE A 8 -26.20 -82.55 -104.92
N HIS A 9 -26.00 -83.18 -103.76
CA HIS A 9 -26.63 -84.45 -103.45
C HIS A 9 -28.13 -84.22 -103.18
N GLN A 10 -28.98 -84.72 -104.08
CA GLN A 10 -30.43 -84.74 -103.90
C GLN A 10 -30.79 -85.59 -102.68
N LYS A 11 -31.30 -84.94 -101.62
CA LYS A 11 -31.84 -85.62 -100.44
C LYS A 11 -33.15 -86.38 -100.80
N PRO A 12 -33.43 -87.54 -100.17
CA PRO A 12 -34.60 -88.36 -100.51
C PRO A 12 -35.94 -87.64 -100.25
N LEU A 13 -36.94 -87.95 -101.08
CA LEU A 13 -38.26 -87.31 -101.21
C LEU A 13 -39.05 -87.12 -99.88
N TYR A 14 -38.78 -87.93 -98.86
CA TYR A 14 -39.48 -87.89 -97.56
C TYR A 14 -39.16 -86.65 -96.70
N ASN A 15 -37.96 -86.05 -96.85
CA ASN A 15 -37.61 -84.86 -96.06
C ASN A 15 -38.35 -83.59 -96.49
N TYR A 16 -38.78 -83.51 -97.76
CA TYR A 16 -39.60 -82.39 -98.24
C TYR A 16 -41.02 -82.44 -97.67
N VAL A 17 -41.53 -83.63 -97.32
CA VAL A 17 -42.84 -83.79 -96.66
C VAL A 17 -42.76 -83.31 -95.22
N LEU A 18 -41.66 -83.57 -94.51
CA LEU A 18 -41.42 -83.05 -93.15
C LEU A 18 -41.25 -81.53 -93.11
N ASP A 19 -40.56 -80.95 -94.09
CA ASP A 19 -40.42 -79.49 -94.19
C ASP A 19 -41.71 -78.81 -94.69
N TYR A 20 -42.53 -79.49 -95.51
CA TYR A 20 -43.89 -79.05 -95.88
C TYR A 20 -44.85 -79.09 -94.67
N ILE A 21 -44.75 -80.12 -93.83
CA ILE A 21 -45.53 -80.24 -92.59
C ILE A 21 -45.08 -79.19 -91.55
N LYS A 22 -43.79 -78.85 -91.48
CA LYS A 22 -43.29 -77.73 -90.66
C LYS A 22 -43.67 -76.35 -91.22
N SER A 23 -43.78 -76.22 -92.55
CA SER A 23 -44.12 -74.96 -93.23
C SER A 23 -45.59 -74.56 -93.08
N LYS A 24 -46.51 -75.51 -92.87
CA LYS A 24 -47.91 -75.22 -92.52
C LYS A 24 -48.13 -75.32 -91.01
N ASN A 25 -47.83 -74.23 -90.30
CA ASN A 25 -48.17 -73.89 -88.92
C ASN A 25 -49.32 -74.72 -88.28
N PHE A 26 -49.02 -75.88 -87.69
CA PHE A 26 -49.97 -76.68 -86.91
C PHE A 26 -50.16 -76.16 -85.47
N GLU A 27 -49.28 -75.30 -84.96
CA GLU A 27 -49.46 -74.66 -83.64
C GLU A 27 -50.72 -73.79 -83.57
N VAL A 28 -51.09 -73.14 -84.68
CA VAL A 28 -52.30 -72.31 -84.79
C VAL A 28 -53.58 -73.16 -84.94
N VAL A 29 -53.45 -74.40 -85.44
CA VAL A 29 -54.59 -75.33 -85.55
C VAL A 29 -54.86 -76.00 -84.21
N LEU A 30 -53.82 -76.40 -83.47
CA LEU A 30 -53.99 -76.95 -82.11
C LEU A 30 -54.47 -75.91 -81.09
N SER A 31 -54.06 -74.64 -81.22
CA SER A 31 -54.54 -73.59 -80.31
C SER A 31 -56.03 -73.29 -80.49
N LYS A 32 -56.58 -73.42 -81.71
CA LYS A 32 -58.02 -73.21 -81.97
C LYS A 32 -58.92 -74.36 -81.51
N TYR A 33 -58.41 -75.60 -81.40
CA TYR A 33 -59.20 -76.74 -80.92
C TYR A 33 -59.22 -76.87 -79.38
N HIS A 34 -58.26 -76.26 -78.65
CA HIS A 34 -58.16 -76.42 -77.20
C HIS A 34 -58.73 -75.26 -76.36
N GLU A 35 -59.25 -74.20 -76.98
CA GLU A 35 -59.86 -73.07 -76.23
C GLU A 35 -61.37 -73.24 -75.97
N LYS A 36 -62.05 -74.23 -76.59
CA LYS A 36 -63.52 -74.37 -76.51
C LYS A 36 -64.09 -75.64 -75.87
N SER A 37 -63.28 -76.49 -75.24
CA SER A 37 -63.81 -77.60 -74.42
C SER A 37 -63.07 -77.74 -73.10
N ASN A 38 -63.71 -77.29 -72.01
CA ASN A 38 -63.30 -77.54 -70.62
C ASN A 38 -63.55 -78.99 -70.17
N THR A 39 -63.52 -79.95 -71.09
CA THR A 39 -63.69 -81.37 -70.80
C THR A 39 -62.86 -82.21 -71.78
N ILE A 40 -61.60 -82.47 -71.42
CA ILE A 40 -60.86 -83.56 -72.03
C ILE A 40 -61.43 -84.86 -71.44
N ARG A 41 -62.44 -85.42 -72.11
CA ARG A 41 -62.76 -86.86 -72.02
C ARG A 41 -61.79 -87.58 -72.95
N CYS A 42 -60.69 -88.08 -72.42
CA CYS A 42 -59.89 -89.11 -73.09
C CYS A 42 -59.29 -90.02 -72.01
N GLY A 43 -59.67 -91.30 -72.03
CA GLY A 43 -59.30 -92.32 -71.04
C GLY A 43 -57.87 -92.85 -71.18
N ASP A 44 -56.91 -92.00 -71.56
CA ASP A 44 -55.51 -92.39 -71.73
C ASP A 44 -54.64 -91.81 -70.59
N PRO A 45 -54.19 -92.63 -69.62
CA PRO A 45 -53.42 -92.18 -68.46
C PRO A 45 -52.16 -91.41 -68.84
N HIS A 46 -51.57 -91.68 -70.00
CA HIS A 46 -50.30 -91.09 -70.40
C HIS A 46 -50.44 -89.59 -70.77
N ILE A 47 -51.54 -89.23 -71.45
CA ILE A 47 -51.84 -87.84 -71.85
C ILE A 47 -52.19 -86.99 -70.61
N LEU A 48 -52.90 -87.57 -69.64
CA LEU A 48 -53.25 -86.90 -68.40
C LEU A 48 -51.99 -86.63 -67.54
N ILE A 49 -51.07 -87.60 -67.47
CA ILE A 49 -49.78 -87.45 -66.78
C ILE A 49 -48.93 -86.36 -67.43
N GLU A 50 -48.82 -86.33 -68.76
CA GLU A 50 -48.06 -85.28 -69.47
C GLU A 50 -48.67 -83.88 -69.26
N HIS A 51 -50.00 -83.75 -69.30
CA HIS A 51 -50.69 -82.50 -68.98
C HIS A 51 -50.46 -82.04 -67.52
N TYR A 52 -50.45 -82.98 -66.56
CA TYR A 52 -50.11 -82.65 -65.16
C TYR A 52 -48.64 -82.30 -64.98
N LYS A 53 -47.70 -82.94 -65.69
CA LYS A 53 -46.28 -82.55 -65.70
C LYS A 53 -46.07 -81.16 -66.29
N GLU A 54 -46.77 -80.81 -67.36
CA GLU A 54 -46.73 -79.46 -67.93
C GLU A 54 -47.31 -78.42 -66.97
N LYS A 55 -48.44 -78.74 -66.30
CA LYS A 55 -48.99 -77.89 -65.24
C LYS A 55 -48.00 -77.73 -64.08
N LEU A 56 -47.33 -78.81 -63.65
CA LEU A 56 -46.31 -78.78 -62.60
C LEU A 56 -45.14 -77.88 -63.01
N ARG A 57 -44.62 -78.01 -64.24
CA ARG A 57 -43.57 -77.14 -64.79
C ARG A 57 -44.02 -75.67 -64.87
N LYS A 58 -45.28 -75.40 -65.23
CA LYS A 58 -45.84 -74.04 -65.23
C LYS A 58 -45.91 -73.47 -63.81
N ILE A 59 -46.36 -74.26 -62.84
CA ILE A 59 -46.44 -73.87 -61.42
C ILE A 59 -45.03 -73.67 -60.84
N GLU A 60 -44.07 -74.55 -61.12
CA GLU A 60 -42.68 -74.42 -60.68
C GLU A 60 -42.01 -73.18 -61.27
N LYS A 61 -42.24 -72.88 -62.55
CA LYS A 61 -41.79 -71.63 -63.17
C LYS A 61 -42.43 -70.40 -62.52
N GLN A 62 -43.72 -70.45 -62.21
CA GLN A 62 -44.42 -69.38 -61.49
C GLN A 62 -43.89 -69.21 -60.06
N LEU A 63 -43.64 -70.32 -59.34
CA LEU A 63 -43.08 -70.33 -57.99
C LEU A 63 -41.65 -69.79 -57.98
N ALA A 64 -40.82 -70.18 -58.95
CA ALA A 64 -39.46 -69.67 -59.12
C ALA A 64 -39.47 -68.17 -59.41
N LYS A 65 -40.39 -67.70 -60.27
CA LYS A 65 -40.60 -66.27 -60.54
C LYS A 65 -41.07 -65.52 -59.28
N ALA A 66 -42.01 -66.07 -58.53
CA ALA A 66 -42.50 -65.48 -57.27
C ALA A 66 -41.41 -65.41 -56.20
N ARG A 67 -40.58 -66.46 -56.06
CA ARG A 67 -39.42 -66.48 -55.16
C ARG A 67 -38.37 -65.44 -55.56
N LYS A 68 -38.07 -65.32 -56.86
CA LYS A 68 -37.16 -64.30 -57.37
C LYS A 68 -37.68 -62.88 -57.13
N ASN A 69 -38.97 -62.65 -57.37
CA ASN A 69 -39.62 -61.37 -57.09
C ASN A 69 -39.59 -61.03 -55.59
N LYS A 70 -39.93 -61.99 -54.72
CA LYS A 70 -39.89 -61.81 -53.26
C LYS A 70 -38.47 -61.51 -52.76
N ALA A 71 -37.46 -62.20 -53.28
CA ALA A 71 -36.07 -61.92 -52.95
C ALA A 71 -35.64 -60.51 -53.41
N GLN A 72 -36.02 -60.10 -54.62
CA GLN A 72 -35.77 -58.74 -55.11
C GLN A 72 -36.47 -57.69 -54.25
N GLU A 73 -37.72 -57.93 -53.85
CA GLU A 73 -38.49 -57.05 -53.00
C GLU A 73 -37.90 -56.96 -51.59
N GLN A 74 -37.46 -58.08 -51.00
CA GLN A 74 -36.72 -58.09 -49.74
C GLN A 74 -35.41 -57.29 -49.83
N THR A 75 -34.65 -57.40 -50.92
CA THR A 75 -33.42 -56.60 -51.09
C THR A 75 -33.70 -55.11 -51.22
N LYS A 76 -34.80 -54.72 -51.89
CA LYS A 76 -35.21 -53.31 -51.98
C LYS A 76 -35.61 -52.77 -50.62
N ILE A 77 -36.44 -53.51 -49.88
CA ILE A 77 -36.88 -53.15 -48.54
C ILE A 77 -35.68 -53.03 -47.59
N MET A 78 -34.74 -53.98 -47.63
CA MET A 78 -33.50 -53.90 -46.84
C MET A 78 -32.64 -52.67 -47.19
N ALA A 79 -32.51 -52.34 -48.49
CA ALA A 79 -31.80 -51.14 -48.93
C ALA A 79 -32.50 -49.85 -48.46
N GLU A 80 -33.84 -49.82 -48.49
CA GLU A 80 -34.64 -48.71 -47.98
C GLU A 80 -34.46 -48.55 -46.47
N TYR A 81 -34.52 -49.63 -45.68
CA TYR A 81 -34.27 -49.60 -44.24
C TYR A 81 -32.87 -49.09 -43.91
N ALA A 82 -31.83 -49.59 -44.59
CA ALA A 82 -30.46 -49.10 -44.41
C ALA A 82 -30.34 -47.61 -44.74
N SER A 83 -31.00 -47.14 -45.82
CA SER A 83 -31.03 -45.72 -46.16
C SER A 83 -31.75 -44.86 -45.11
N PHE A 84 -32.79 -45.43 -44.48
CA PHE A 84 -33.56 -44.75 -43.44
C PHE A 84 -32.74 -44.61 -42.16
N GLU A 85 -32.00 -45.65 -41.78
CA GLU A 85 -31.12 -45.63 -40.60
C GLU A 85 -29.97 -44.62 -40.76
N VAL A 86 -29.39 -44.51 -41.96
CA VAL A 86 -28.40 -43.47 -42.27
C VAL A 86 -28.99 -42.06 -42.14
N LYS A 87 -30.21 -41.85 -42.66
CA LYS A 87 -30.91 -40.56 -42.54
C LYS A 87 -31.25 -40.23 -41.09
N GLU A 88 -31.71 -41.22 -40.31
CA GLU A 88 -32.05 -41.05 -38.90
C GLU A 88 -30.80 -40.70 -38.07
N THR A 89 -29.70 -41.41 -38.27
CA THR A 89 -28.44 -41.11 -37.56
C THR A 89 -27.88 -39.74 -37.96
N ALA A 90 -28.02 -39.33 -39.22
CA ALA A 90 -27.67 -37.98 -39.66
C ALA A 90 -28.55 -36.90 -38.99
N LEU A 91 -29.86 -37.13 -38.92
CA LEU A 91 -30.81 -36.26 -38.21
C LEU A 91 -30.45 -36.13 -36.73
N ARG A 92 -30.19 -37.24 -36.03
CA ARG A 92 -29.77 -37.23 -34.62
C ARG A 92 -28.47 -36.44 -34.41
N LYS A 93 -27.47 -36.63 -35.28
CA LYS A 93 -26.21 -35.85 -35.24
C LYS A 93 -26.45 -34.36 -35.48
N ASN A 94 -27.35 -34.01 -36.40
CA ASN A 94 -27.71 -32.62 -36.68
C ASN A 94 -28.45 -31.99 -35.49
N PHE A 95 -29.37 -32.70 -34.85
CA PHE A 95 -30.03 -32.24 -33.62
C PHE A 95 -29.05 -31.99 -32.49
N PHE A 96 -28.07 -32.88 -32.30
CA PHE A 96 -27.03 -32.67 -31.30
C PHE A 96 -26.19 -31.42 -31.58
N ARG A 97 -25.78 -31.23 -32.85
CA ARG A 97 -25.05 -30.02 -33.28
C ARG A 97 -25.89 -28.75 -33.10
N PHE A 98 -27.17 -28.81 -33.45
CA PHE A 98 -28.07 -27.68 -33.30
C PHE A 98 -28.28 -27.32 -31.82
N ASN A 99 -28.54 -28.30 -30.96
CA ASN A 99 -28.67 -28.06 -29.52
C ASN A 99 -27.38 -27.49 -28.92
N LYS A 100 -26.21 -27.98 -29.35
CA LYS A 100 -24.92 -27.42 -28.95
C LYS A 100 -24.78 -25.97 -29.40
N PHE A 101 -25.13 -25.67 -30.64
CA PHE A 101 -25.10 -24.31 -31.19
C PHE A 101 -26.03 -23.35 -30.45
N ILE A 102 -27.25 -23.78 -30.09
CA ILE A 102 -28.18 -22.96 -29.30
C ILE A 102 -27.62 -22.64 -27.93
N LYS A 103 -27.04 -23.63 -27.23
CA LYS A 103 -26.38 -23.40 -25.93
C LYS A 103 -25.21 -22.43 -26.05
N GLU A 104 -24.30 -22.67 -26.99
CA GLU A 104 -23.14 -21.80 -27.20
C GLU A 104 -23.53 -20.37 -27.57
N ASN A 105 -24.57 -20.18 -28.39
CA ASN A 105 -25.09 -18.84 -28.70
C ASN A 105 -25.77 -18.18 -27.51
N GLY A 106 -26.50 -18.94 -26.69
CA GLY A 106 -27.05 -18.47 -25.43
C GLY A 106 -25.95 -17.91 -24.53
N GLU A 107 -24.89 -18.69 -24.29
CA GLU A 107 -23.74 -18.27 -23.50
C GLU A 107 -23.01 -17.06 -24.10
N LYS A 108 -22.85 -17.01 -25.43
CA LYS A 108 -22.25 -15.84 -26.10
C LYS A 108 -23.10 -14.58 -25.93
N ARG A 109 -24.42 -14.69 -26.01
CA ARG A 109 -25.34 -13.58 -25.77
C ARG A 109 -25.28 -13.12 -24.32
N GLU A 110 -25.25 -14.04 -23.37
CA GLU A 110 -25.14 -13.73 -21.95
C GLU A 110 -23.82 -13.03 -21.63
N ARG A 111 -22.68 -13.58 -22.08
CA ARG A 111 -21.37 -12.93 -21.93
C ARG A 111 -21.33 -11.55 -22.58
N GLY A 112 -21.93 -11.40 -23.77
CA GLY A 112 -22.06 -10.11 -24.44
C GLY A 112 -22.88 -9.11 -23.64
N ALA A 113 -24.00 -9.55 -23.05
CA ALA A 113 -24.86 -8.70 -22.23
C ALA A 113 -24.17 -8.26 -20.93
N ILE A 114 -23.44 -9.16 -20.26
CA ILE A 114 -22.65 -8.84 -19.06
C ILE A 114 -21.57 -7.81 -19.41
N LYS A 115 -20.77 -8.08 -20.45
CA LYS A 115 -19.70 -7.16 -20.88
C LYS A 115 -20.24 -5.79 -21.27
N MET A 116 -21.37 -5.73 -21.98
CA MET A 116 -22.01 -4.46 -22.33
C MET A 116 -22.46 -3.69 -21.08
N LYS A 117 -22.95 -4.38 -20.06
CA LYS A 117 -23.35 -3.75 -18.79
C LYS A 117 -22.13 -3.19 -18.04
N GLU A 118 -21.07 -3.98 -17.92
CA GLU A 118 -19.81 -3.56 -17.29
C GLU A 118 -19.18 -2.36 -18.01
N GLU A 119 -19.13 -2.38 -19.34
CA GLU A 119 -18.61 -1.26 -20.14
C GLU A 119 -19.47 0.00 -19.96
N LYS A 120 -20.80 -0.12 -19.94
CA LYS A 120 -21.69 1.02 -19.68
C LYS A 120 -21.49 1.61 -18.29
N GLU A 121 -21.30 0.77 -17.27
CA GLU A 121 -21.01 1.24 -15.90
C GLU A 121 -19.64 1.91 -15.82
N ALA A 122 -18.64 1.37 -16.52
CA ALA A 122 -17.32 1.99 -16.59
C ALA A 122 -17.39 3.36 -17.27
N ILE A 123 -18.07 3.48 -18.40
CA ILE A 123 -18.25 4.75 -19.12
C ILE A 123 -18.90 5.79 -18.21
N LYS A 124 -19.98 5.45 -17.50
CA LYS A 124 -20.63 6.37 -16.55
C LYS A 124 -19.67 6.87 -15.47
N LYS A 125 -18.88 5.98 -14.87
CA LYS A 125 -17.87 6.36 -13.86
C LYS A 125 -16.81 7.30 -14.44
N TRP A 126 -16.40 7.09 -15.69
CA TRP A 126 -15.43 7.97 -16.36
C TRP A 126 -16.04 9.33 -16.72
N GLU A 127 -17.30 9.37 -17.15
CA GLU A 127 -18.05 10.61 -17.41
C GLU A 127 -18.21 11.43 -16.12
N GLU A 128 -18.61 10.80 -15.01
CA GLU A 128 -18.71 11.44 -13.70
C GLU A 128 -17.37 12.05 -13.25
N LYS A 129 -16.28 11.27 -13.35
CA LYS A 129 -14.93 11.75 -13.05
C LYS A 129 -14.51 12.91 -13.95
N THR A 130 -14.79 12.81 -15.25
CA THR A 130 -14.47 13.85 -16.22
C THR A 130 -15.21 15.14 -15.91
N ASN A 131 -16.50 15.05 -15.60
CA ASN A 131 -17.32 16.20 -15.22
C ASN A 131 -16.86 16.82 -13.90
N HIS A 132 -16.50 15.99 -12.92
CA HIS A 132 -15.93 16.47 -11.66
C HIS A 132 -14.63 17.22 -11.87
N LEU A 133 -13.69 16.67 -12.66
CA LEU A 133 -12.41 17.30 -12.96
C LEU A 133 -12.59 18.60 -13.75
N LYS A 134 -13.51 18.64 -14.72
CA LYS A 134 -13.86 19.89 -15.42
C LYS A 134 -14.37 20.96 -14.45
N GLY A 135 -15.28 20.60 -13.54
CA GLY A 135 -15.77 21.54 -12.53
C GLY A 135 -14.69 22.04 -11.57
N LEU A 136 -13.67 21.22 -11.27
CA LEU A 136 -12.50 21.66 -10.49
C LEU A 136 -11.61 22.61 -11.31
N LEU A 137 -11.41 22.33 -12.59
CA LEU A 137 -10.64 23.18 -13.48
C LEU A 137 -11.28 24.56 -13.60
N ASP A 138 -12.60 24.63 -13.83
CA ASP A 138 -13.34 25.89 -13.94
C ASP A 138 -13.23 26.71 -12.65
N LYS A 139 -13.29 26.06 -11.48
CA LYS A 139 -13.08 26.70 -10.18
C LYS A 139 -11.67 27.26 -10.07
N LEU A 140 -10.65 26.47 -10.39
CA LEU A 140 -9.25 26.91 -10.34
C LEU A 140 -8.99 28.07 -11.30
N GLU A 141 -9.60 28.05 -12.49
CA GLU A 141 -9.51 29.15 -13.46
C GLU A 141 -10.19 30.42 -12.94
N SER A 142 -11.36 30.31 -12.30
CA SER A 142 -12.00 31.47 -11.66
C SER A 142 -11.15 32.06 -10.54
N ILE A 143 -10.55 31.23 -9.68
CA ILE A 143 -9.66 31.67 -8.60
C ILE A 143 -8.42 32.34 -9.18
N LYS A 144 -7.82 31.75 -10.22
CA LYS A 144 -6.68 32.34 -10.91
C LYS A 144 -7.02 33.73 -11.45
N ASN A 145 -8.16 33.89 -12.10
CA ASN A 145 -8.59 35.18 -12.65
C ASN A 145 -8.76 36.23 -11.54
N VAL A 146 -9.35 35.86 -10.39
CA VAL A 146 -9.48 36.75 -9.22
C VAL A 146 -8.10 37.16 -8.69
N ILE A 147 -7.17 36.21 -8.59
CA ILE A 147 -5.80 36.48 -8.13
C ILE A 147 -5.06 37.36 -9.15
N ASP A 148 -5.16 37.09 -10.44
CA ASP A 148 -4.53 37.88 -11.50
C ASP A 148 -5.06 39.32 -11.51
N ASP A 149 -6.36 39.51 -11.29
CA ASP A 149 -6.96 40.84 -11.16
C ASP A 149 -6.49 41.55 -9.88
N ALA A 150 -6.35 40.83 -8.77
CA ALA A 150 -5.78 41.38 -7.54
C ALA A 150 -4.32 41.80 -7.74
N ILE A 151 -3.49 40.95 -8.38
CA ILE A 151 -2.09 41.26 -8.71
C ILE A 151 -2.03 42.50 -9.60
N ARG A 152 -2.87 42.61 -10.62
CA ARG A 152 -2.92 43.80 -11.49
C ARG A 152 -3.23 45.07 -10.71
N LYS A 153 -4.20 45.02 -9.79
CA LYS A 153 -4.54 46.16 -8.91
C LYS A 153 -3.36 46.51 -8.00
N HIS A 154 -2.69 45.52 -7.42
CA HIS A 154 -1.60 45.74 -6.47
C HIS A 154 -0.25 46.08 -7.11
N LYS A 155 -0.08 45.81 -8.41
CA LYS A 155 1.12 46.17 -9.19
C LYS A 155 1.44 47.67 -9.14
N ILE A 156 0.43 48.52 -8.95
CA ILE A 156 0.62 49.97 -8.78
C ILE A 156 1.49 50.25 -7.53
N TYR A 157 1.22 49.54 -6.43
CA TYR A 157 2.00 49.70 -5.19
C TYR A 157 3.41 49.14 -5.31
N GLU A 158 3.59 48.01 -6.02
CA GLU A 158 4.91 47.48 -6.33
C GLU A 158 5.73 48.47 -7.15
N ASN A 159 5.16 49.04 -8.21
CA ASN A 159 5.82 50.06 -9.02
C ASN A 159 6.14 51.32 -8.21
N PHE A 160 5.24 51.74 -7.32
CA PHE A 160 5.48 52.86 -6.42
C PHE A 160 6.63 52.56 -5.45
N PHE A 161 6.63 51.38 -4.84
CA PHE A 161 7.70 50.91 -3.97
C PHE A 161 9.05 50.91 -4.69
N MET A 162 9.11 50.34 -5.90
CA MET A 162 10.35 50.32 -6.70
C MET A 162 10.82 51.73 -7.08
N LYS A 163 9.91 52.70 -7.27
CA LYS A 163 10.30 54.10 -7.49
C LYS A 163 10.86 54.78 -6.26
N CYS A 164 10.30 54.52 -5.08
CA CYS A 164 10.73 55.17 -3.83
C CYS A 164 11.96 54.51 -3.20
N CYS A 165 12.07 53.19 -3.31
CA CYS A 165 13.01 52.38 -2.56
C CYS A 165 13.92 51.52 -3.45
N GLY A 166 13.83 51.64 -4.78
CA GLY A 166 14.56 50.81 -5.75
C GLY A 166 16.08 50.90 -5.64
N ASP A 167 16.60 52.00 -5.08
CA ASP A 167 18.04 52.17 -4.84
C ASP A 167 18.54 51.31 -3.67
N ILE A 168 17.66 50.95 -2.74
CA ILE A 168 17.99 50.24 -1.49
C ILE A 168 17.56 48.76 -1.58
N PHE A 169 16.42 48.48 -2.21
CA PHE A 169 15.84 47.15 -2.34
C PHE A 169 15.57 46.85 -3.81
N LYS A 170 16.07 45.73 -4.32
CA LYS A 170 15.88 45.30 -5.71
C LYS A 170 14.52 44.65 -5.91
N GLN A 171 13.93 44.09 -4.85
CA GLN A 171 12.59 43.52 -4.86
C GLN A 171 11.82 43.92 -3.59
N PRO A 172 10.49 44.08 -3.67
CA PRO A 172 9.68 44.32 -2.48
C PRO A 172 9.80 43.24 -1.41
N GLY A 173 10.12 41.99 -1.78
CA GLY A 173 10.34 40.91 -0.81
C GLY A 173 11.53 41.15 0.13
N GLU A 174 12.59 41.80 -0.36
CA GLU A 174 13.83 42.02 0.41
C GLU A 174 13.60 42.91 1.64
N ILE A 175 12.62 43.81 1.63
CA ILE A 175 12.30 44.62 2.81
C ILE A 175 11.64 43.78 3.90
N VAL A 176 10.84 42.79 3.52
CA VAL A 176 10.17 41.87 4.44
C VAL A 176 11.22 40.95 5.04
N GLU A 177 12.08 40.35 4.21
CA GLU A 177 13.17 39.50 4.68
C GLU A 177 14.13 40.26 5.62
N ARG A 178 14.50 41.49 5.28
CA ARG A 178 15.34 42.33 6.15
C ARG A 178 14.62 42.67 7.45
N TYR A 179 13.33 42.93 7.42
CA TYR A 179 12.53 43.20 8.61
C TYR A 179 12.44 41.96 9.52
N GLU A 180 12.22 40.78 8.94
CA GLU A 180 12.21 39.50 9.66
C GLU A 180 13.58 39.23 10.32
N LEU A 181 14.68 39.42 9.58
CA LEU A 181 16.03 39.31 10.12
C LEU A 181 16.27 40.32 11.26
N LEU A 182 15.81 41.57 11.11
CA LEU A 182 15.92 42.59 12.15
C LEU A 182 15.09 42.22 13.40
N LEU A 183 13.93 41.60 13.22
CA LEU A 183 13.13 41.11 14.34
C LEU A 183 13.82 39.95 15.07
N GLU A 184 14.39 39.00 14.33
CA GLU A 184 15.12 37.87 14.89
C GLU A 184 16.38 38.31 15.64
N THR A 185 17.17 39.20 15.03
CA THR A 185 18.35 39.79 15.68
C THR A 185 17.97 40.60 16.92
N ARG A 186 16.87 41.36 16.88
CA ARG A 186 16.35 42.03 18.08
C ARG A 186 16.00 41.03 19.19
N HIS A 187 15.35 39.92 18.84
CA HIS A 187 14.95 38.91 19.81
C HIS A 187 16.18 38.28 20.50
N THR A 188 17.17 37.85 19.70
CA THR A 188 18.42 37.27 20.23
C THR A 188 19.22 38.27 21.09
N LEU A 189 19.23 39.56 20.71
CA LEU A 189 19.87 40.60 21.53
C LEU A 189 19.15 40.81 22.86
N LEU A 190 17.82 40.80 22.88
CA LEU A 190 17.04 40.92 24.11
C LEU A 190 17.26 39.73 25.04
N GLU A 191 17.29 38.50 24.50
CA GLU A 191 17.61 37.31 25.29
C GLU A 191 19.01 37.40 25.89
N ARG A 192 20.00 37.82 25.09
CA ARG A 192 21.36 38.03 25.57
C ARG A 192 21.42 39.09 26.66
N GLN A 193 20.72 40.21 26.48
CA GLN A 193 20.65 41.28 27.48
C GLN A 193 20.02 40.76 28.78
N ASN A 194 18.93 40.00 28.69
CA ASN A 194 18.27 39.42 29.86
C ASN A 194 19.19 38.46 30.61
N ASN A 195 19.91 37.59 29.88
CA ASN A 195 20.89 36.69 30.47
C ASN A 195 22.01 37.45 31.19
N ILE A 196 22.52 38.54 30.59
CA ILE A 196 23.54 39.39 31.22
C ILE A 196 22.98 40.02 32.50
N LEU A 197 21.76 40.56 32.47
CA LEU A 197 21.13 41.16 33.65
C LEU A 197 20.96 40.13 34.78
N MET A 198 20.50 38.92 34.47
CA MET A 198 20.39 37.82 35.43
C MET A 198 21.75 37.47 36.04
N THR A 199 22.80 37.37 35.22
CA THR A 199 24.15 37.11 35.75
C THR A 199 24.66 38.23 36.65
N LEU A 200 24.38 39.49 36.29
CA LEU A 200 24.77 40.65 37.09
C LEU A 200 24.04 40.65 38.43
N GLU A 201 22.74 40.36 38.43
CA GLU A 201 21.96 40.24 39.65
C GLU A 201 22.50 39.15 40.57
N ASN A 202 22.83 37.97 40.02
CA ASN A 202 23.47 36.90 40.79
C ASN A 202 24.81 37.35 41.39
N PHE A 203 25.69 37.97 40.60
CA PHE A 203 26.97 38.50 41.10
C PHE A 203 26.77 39.56 42.19
N LYS A 204 25.76 40.42 42.06
CA LYS A 204 25.41 41.41 43.07
C LYS A 204 24.96 40.73 44.36
N THR A 205 24.11 39.71 44.27
CA THR A 205 23.67 38.96 45.46
C THR A 205 24.82 38.22 46.13
N ASP A 206 25.74 37.63 45.36
CA ASP A 206 26.94 36.97 45.88
C ASP A 206 27.85 37.98 46.58
N LEU A 207 28.11 39.13 45.96
CA LEU A 207 28.90 40.19 46.56
C LEU A 207 28.27 40.68 47.87
N MET A 208 26.95 40.90 47.89
CA MET A 208 26.25 41.29 49.11
C MET A 208 26.45 40.24 50.21
N ARG A 209 26.28 38.96 49.90
CA ARG A 209 26.52 37.86 50.85
C ARG A 209 27.96 37.85 51.38
N GLU A 210 28.95 37.96 50.52
CA GLU A 210 30.36 37.99 50.93
C GLU A 210 30.68 39.25 51.77
N THR A 211 30.11 40.40 51.43
CA THR A 211 30.29 41.62 52.24
C THR A 211 29.61 41.52 53.60
N GLU A 212 28.44 40.87 53.70
CA GLU A 212 27.79 40.60 54.97
C GLU A 212 28.61 39.63 55.83
N ALA A 213 29.13 38.56 55.23
CA ALA A 213 30.03 37.63 55.91
C ALA A 213 31.28 38.35 56.43
N ALA A 214 31.91 39.20 55.62
CA ALA A 214 33.06 40.00 56.05
C ALA A 214 32.71 40.98 57.19
N LYS A 215 31.54 41.64 57.13
CA LYS A 215 31.05 42.52 58.22
C LYS A 215 30.86 41.74 59.53
N LEU A 216 30.31 40.53 59.47
CA LEU A 216 30.15 39.67 60.65
C LEU A 216 31.51 39.29 61.25
N VAL A 217 32.51 38.99 60.42
CA VAL A 217 33.88 38.72 60.88
C VAL A 217 34.48 39.95 61.57
N ILE A 218 34.36 41.13 60.96
CA ILE A 218 34.84 42.40 61.55
C ILE A 218 34.15 42.67 62.90
N LEU A 219 32.83 42.46 62.99
CA LEU A 219 32.09 42.61 64.24
C LEU A 219 32.61 41.66 65.33
N GLY A 220 32.88 40.40 64.97
CA GLY A 220 33.49 39.41 65.87
C GLY A 220 34.88 39.83 66.36
N LEU A 221 35.72 40.35 65.47
CA LEU A 221 37.05 40.88 65.83
C LEU A 221 36.96 42.13 66.71
N ASN A 222 36.06 43.06 66.41
CA ASN A 222 35.84 44.26 67.23
C ASN A 222 35.38 43.90 68.65
N THR A 223 34.51 42.89 68.77
CA THR A 223 34.08 42.37 70.07
C THR A 223 35.27 41.78 70.83
N ARG A 224 36.14 41.03 70.15
CA ARG A 224 37.37 40.49 70.74
C ARG A 224 38.30 41.61 71.22
N ILE A 225 38.52 42.64 70.40
CA ILE A 225 39.35 43.81 70.74
C ILE A 225 38.80 44.52 71.96
N PHE A 226 37.49 44.77 72.01
CA PHE A 226 36.83 45.39 73.15
C PHE A 226 37.05 44.60 74.44
N ASN A 227 36.84 43.28 74.40
CA ASN A 227 37.10 42.41 75.55
C ASN A 227 38.56 42.40 76.00
N LEU A 228 39.51 42.47 75.06
CA LEU A 228 40.94 42.57 75.34
C LEU A 228 41.30 43.91 75.98
N GLN A 229 40.74 45.00 75.46
CA GLN A 229 40.93 46.34 76.00
C GLN A 229 40.34 46.48 77.41
N GLU A 230 39.15 45.96 77.66
CA GLU A 230 38.55 45.93 78.99
C GLU A 230 39.43 45.16 79.99
N ARG A 231 39.95 43.99 79.60
CA ARG A 231 40.90 43.22 80.42
C ARG A 231 42.18 44.00 80.71
N TYR A 232 42.72 44.68 79.70
CA TYR A 232 43.91 45.50 79.84
C TYR A 232 43.67 46.66 80.81
N GLU A 233 42.61 47.44 80.63
CA GLU A 233 42.27 48.56 81.51
C GLU A 233 42.02 48.10 82.95
N ASN A 234 41.35 46.96 83.15
CA ASN A 234 41.16 46.39 84.49
C ASN A 234 42.49 45.98 85.14
N SER A 235 43.40 45.37 84.37
CA SER A 235 44.75 45.02 84.87
C SER A 235 45.58 46.27 85.18
N ARG A 236 45.50 47.29 84.32
CA ARG A 236 46.18 48.57 84.49
C ARG A 236 45.67 49.29 85.72
N TYR A 237 44.36 49.37 85.90
CA TYR A 237 43.72 49.92 87.10
C TYR A 237 44.24 49.22 88.37
N LYS A 238 44.27 47.89 88.39
CA LYS A 238 44.84 47.12 89.51
C LYS A 238 46.32 47.43 89.76
N SER A 239 47.13 47.58 88.70
CA SER A 239 48.53 47.98 88.82
C SER A 239 48.66 49.35 89.49
N THR A 240 47.91 50.34 89.01
CA THR A 240 47.96 51.70 89.57
C THR A 240 47.52 51.75 91.04
N VAL A 241 46.51 50.94 91.42
CA VAL A 241 46.10 50.82 92.82
C VAL A 241 47.23 50.24 93.68
N ASN A 242 47.89 49.17 93.20
CA ASN A 242 49.02 48.57 93.91
C ASN A 242 50.22 49.52 93.98
N GLU A 243 50.52 50.25 92.91
CA GLU A 243 51.58 51.28 92.88
C GLU A 243 51.31 52.37 93.92
N ASN A 244 50.07 52.86 94.02
CA ASN A 244 49.70 53.83 95.05
C ASN A 244 49.88 53.27 96.47
N ILE A 245 49.43 52.03 96.73
CA ILE A 245 49.65 51.37 98.03
C ILE A 245 51.15 51.25 98.34
N ILE A 246 51.98 50.91 97.36
CA ILE A 246 53.43 50.82 97.51
C ILE A 246 54.02 52.20 97.83
N VAL A 247 53.59 53.25 97.13
CA VAL A 247 54.03 54.63 97.41
C VAL A 247 53.63 55.05 98.83
N ASP A 248 52.41 54.75 99.27
CA ASP A 248 51.96 55.03 100.64
C ASP A 248 52.83 54.28 101.67
N ILE A 249 53.15 53.01 101.43
CA ILE A 249 54.05 52.22 102.29
C ILE A 249 55.46 52.83 102.32
N TYR A 250 56.00 53.24 101.16
CA TYR A 250 57.31 53.90 101.10
C TYR A 250 57.32 55.27 101.79
N GLY A 251 56.22 56.03 101.70
CA GLY A 251 56.04 57.29 102.43
C GLY A 251 56.11 57.07 103.95
N VAL A 252 55.30 56.13 104.46
CA VAL A 252 55.31 55.76 105.89
C VAL A 252 56.68 55.22 106.32
N ALA A 253 57.32 54.37 105.51
CA ALA A 253 58.65 53.86 105.80
C ALA A 253 59.72 54.96 105.79
N GLY A 254 59.58 55.95 104.90
CA GLY A 254 60.43 57.14 104.84
C GLY A 254 60.32 58.00 106.09
N GLU A 255 59.10 58.31 106.53
CA GLU A 255 58.84 59.01 107.80
C GLU A 255 59.45 58.25 108.99
N LYS A 256 59.28 56.92 109.03
CA LYS A 256 59.91 56.09 110.07
C LYS A 256 61.43 56.05 110.00
N LEU A 257 62.01 56.08 108.80
CA LEU A 257 63.45 56.16 108.63
C LEU A 257 63.97 57.53 109.11
N GLU A 258 63.25 58.62 108.80
CA GLU A 258 63.59 59.97 109.25
C GLU A 258 63.60 60.04 110.78
N GLU A 259 62.54 59.56 111.46
CA GLU A 259 62.48 59.42 112.92
C GLU A 259 63.71 58.64 113.47
N ILE A 260 64.09 57.53 112.81
CA ILE A 260 65.27 56.73 113.20
C ILE A 260 66.58 57.49 112.97
N THR A 261 66.69 58.29 111.91
CA THR A 261 67.90 59.08 111.64
C THR A 261 68.03 60.26 112.60
N GLU A 262 66.95 60.95 112.93
CA GLU A 262 66.93 62.02 113.94
C GLU A 262 67.32 61.50 115.32
N THR A 263 66.76 60.36 115.73
CA THR A 263 67.17 59.70 116.99
C THR A 263 68.63 59.25 116.96
N LYS A 264 69.15 58.75 115.83
CA LYS A 264 70.58 58.45 115.69
C LYS A 264 71.47 59.70 115.74
N LEU A 265 71.08 60.79 115.11
CA LEU A 265 71.84 62.04 115.09
C LEU A 265 71.91 62.64 116.50
N THR A 266 70.78 62.73 117.20
CA THR A 266 70.74 63.19 118.60
C THR A 266 71.59 62.31 119.51
N VAL A 267 71.55 60.98 119.35
CA VAL A 267 72.45 60.07 120.07
C VAL A 267 73.92 60.33 119.73
N ASN A 268 74.26 60.58 118.47
CA ASN A 268 75.63 60.88 118.05
C ASN A 268 76.10 62.26 118.55
N GLU A 269 75.23 63.27 118.57
CA GLU A 269 75.49 64.59 119.16
C GLU A 269 75.71 64.47 120.67
N MET A 270 74.91 63.66 121.37
CA MET A 270 75.14 63.32 122.77
C MET A 270 76.51 62.63 122.94
N PHE A 271 76.87 61.67 122.08
CA PHE A 271 78.17 61.00 122.14
C PHE A 271 79.35 61.96 121.89
N MET A 272 79.23 62.87 120.91
CA MET A 272 80.26 63.87 120.62
C MET A 272 80.39 64.93 121.71
N SER A 273 79.30 65.31 122.38
CA SER A 273 79.37 66.23 123.52
C SER A 273 80.07 65.60 124.72
N ILE A 274 79.85 64.31 124.99
CA ILE A 274 80.59 63.54 126.00
C ILE A 274 82.09 63.46 125.64
N ASN A 275 82.45 63.15 124.40
CA ASN A 275 83.86 63.07 124.00
C ASN A 275 84.58 64.44 124.01
N LYS A 276 83.88 65.54 123.67
CA LYS A 276 84.46 66.89 123.77
C LYS A 276 84.66 67.35 125.22
N THR A 277 83.82 66.92 126.15
CA THR A 277 84.06 67.18 127.58
C THR A 277 85.29 66.44 128.11
N ASP A 278 85.68 65.32 127.49
CA ASP A 278 86.89 64.59 127.87
C ASP A 278 88.18 65.19 127.27
N GLU A 279 88.13 65.88 126.13
CA GLU A 279 89.31 66.55 125.52
C GLU A 279 89.65 67.92 126.10
N ILE A 280 88.70 68.63 126.74
CA ILE A 280 88.94 69.93 127.38
C ILE A 280 89.54 69.78 128.81
N VAL A 281 89.61 68.54 129.32
CA VAL A 281 90.15 68.20 130.65
C VAL A 281 91.60 67.68 130.59
N ARG A 282 92.30 67.80 129.45
CA ARG A 282 93.74 67.48 129.31
C ARG A 282 94.55 68.63 128.76
#